data_AF-A0A7S2KQI1-F1
#
_entry.id   AF-A0A7S2KQI1-F1
#
_cell.length_a   1.000
_cell.length_b   1.000
_cell.length_c   1.000
_cell.angle_alpha   90.00
_cell.angle_beta   90.00
_cell.angle_gamma   90.00
#
_symmetry.space_group_name_H-M   'P 1'
#
loop_
_entity.id
_entity.type
_entity.pdbx_description
1 polymer ?
#
loop_
_entity_poly.entity_id
_entity_poly.type
_entity_poly.pdbx_seq_one_letter_code
_entity_poly.pdbx_strand_id
1 'polypeptide(L)'
;LEMLNFFNRRFIMDFTVDMQNNIDKCINLRNCVVEQMLQDRSLLGKLFQKVGSEELSFLTNSGLWFGFMLGIIQMVIALFYDNPWSLSIGGTIVGLATNWLALKWIFEPVHPTKIGPWIVQGKFLRRQSAVSKEFSNFFANKILTSEKLWHSILTDPGTSPFFNALFSKHLAKFIGTVTGGLAIKPEPEVINLACERAIEKLPEHIGVLHEYVDETLGLRETLCTQMQAMSAEKFERVLHPIFEEDELTLIIAGGVLGFLAGLVQQGLETGAIVIPSMKVILAYIKTMPGRIRHLPGRVGAGLTALVALTKRRGERGSPNDLEQDPNKIVDDDADDIVDADEPISSPDPTPRPI
;
A
#
# COMPACT_ATOMS: atom_id res chain seq x y z
N LEU A 1 45.25 19.83 -3.26
CA LEU A 1 43.98 19.07 -3.38
C LEU A 1 43.90 17.92 -2.37
N GLU A 2 44.94 17.09 -2.22
CA GLU A 2 44.92 15.90 -1.34
C GLU A 2 44.61 16.23 0.14
N MET A 3 45.19 17.29 0.70
CA MET A 3 44.92 17.72 2.07
C MET A 3 43.45 18.12 2.29
N LEU A 4 42.83 18.80 1.32
CA LEU A 4 41.42 19.19 1.42
C LEU A 4 40.50 17.96 1.36
N ASN A 5 40.81 17.00 0.49
CA ASN A 5 40.08 15.73 0.41
C ASN A 5 40.21 14.92 1.71
N PHE A 6 41.38 14.93 2.36
CA PHE A 6 41.59 14.31 3.66
C PHE A 6 40.69 14.92 4.74
N PHE A 7 40.62 16.26 4.82
CA PHE A 7 39.75 16.94 5.79
C PHE A 7 38.27 16.72 5.50
N ASN A 8 37.85 16.76 4.23
CA ASN A 8 36.46 16.49 3.84
C ASN A 8 36.03 15.08 4.25
N ARG A 9 36.85 14.07 3.95
CA ARG A 9 36.56 12.68 4.32
C ARG A 9 36.45 12.52 5.83
N ARG A 10 37.35 13.16 6.59
CA ARG A 10 37.31 13.12 8.05
C ARG A 10 36.07 13.80 8.62
N PHE A 11 35.68 14.95 8.08
CA PHE A 11 34.45 15.64 8.48
C PHE A 11 33.23 14.75 8.27
N ILE A 12 33.06 14.18 7.07
CA ILE A 12 31.92 13.31 6.75
C ILE A 12 31.94 12.08 7.66
N MET A 13 33.08 11.42 7.83
CA MET A 13 33.19 10.22 8.66
C MET A 13 32.86 10.50 10.13
N ASP A 14 33.46 11.54 10.72
CA ASP A 14 33.19 11.92 12.12
C ASP A 14 31.71 12.30 12.30
N PHE A 15 31.14 13.04 11.34
CA PHE A 15 29.73 13.45 11.37
C PHE A 15 28.78 12.24 11.25
N THR A 16 29.03 11.34 10.29
CA THR A 16 28.23 10.14 10.09
C THR A 16 28.28 9.21 11.30
N VAL A 17 29.45 9.02 11.92
CA VAL A 17 29.59 8.21 13.14
C VAL A 17 28.80 8.82 14.30
N ASP A 18 28.90 10.14 14.51
CA ASP A 18 28.14 10.80 15.58
C ASP A 18 26.63 10.79 15.32
N MET A 19 26.21 10.86 14.05
CA MET A 19 24.80 10.70 13.66
C MET A 19 24.31 9.28 13.93
N GLN A 20 25.09 8.24 13.60
CA GLN A 20 24.76 6.84 13.89
C GLN A 20 24.64 6.58 15.40
N ASN A 21 25.57 7.14 16.19
CA ASN A 21 25.55 7.03 17.66
C ASN A 21 24.33 7.73 18.30
N ASN A 22 23.66 8.64 17.57
CA ASN A 22 22.53 9.42 18.08
C ASN A 22 21.29 9.31 17.17
N ILE A 23 21.10 8.16 16.50
CA ILE A 23 20.04 7.99 15.51
C ILE A 23 18.64 8.30 16.06
N ASP A 24 18.33 7.90 17.29
CA ASP A 24 17.03 8.12 17.94
C ASP A 24 16.71 9.61 18.17
N LYS A 25 17.75 10.47 18.21
CA LYS A 25 17.61 11.92 18.35
C LYS A 25 17.63 12.65 17.00
N CYS A 26 18.22 12.02 15.98
CA CYS A 26 18.30 12.56 14.63
C CYS A 26 17.08 12.23 13.78
N ILE A 27 16.44 11.07 14.01
CA ILE A 27 15.33 10.58 13.19
C ILE A 27 14.18 10.11 14.07
N ASN A 28 12.99 10.65 13.84
CA ASN A 28 11.75 10.11 14.39
C ASN A 28 10.98 9.35 13.31
N LEU A 29 11.22 8.03 13.25
CA LEU A 29 10.62 7.16 12.24
C LEU A 29 9.08 7.16 12.31
N ARG A 30 8.51 7.26 13.51
CA ARG A 30 7.05 7.29 13.70
C ARG A 30 6.47 8.53 13.05
N ASN A 31 7.02 9.71 13.35
CA ASN A 31 6.56 10.97 12.78
C ASN A 31 6.71 10.95 11.25
N CYS A 32 7.85 10.47 10.74
CA CYS A 32 8.09 10.32 9.31
C CYS A 32 6.99 9.47 8.64
N VAL A 33 6.70 8.27 9.15
CA VAL A 33 5.65 7.41 8.56
C VAL A 33 4.27 8.05 8.65
N VAL A 34 3.94 8.67 9.78
CA VAL A 34 2.63 9.31 9.99
C VAL A 34 2.45 10.49 9.06
N GLU A 35 3.44 11.39 8.96
CA GLU A 35 3.42 12.54 8.07
C GLU A 35 3.26 12.11 6.61
N GLN A 36 4.03 11.10 6.17
CA GLN A 36 3.94 10.58 4.81
C GLN A 36 2.58 9.95 4.50
N MET A 37 1.99 9.22 5.47
CA MET A 37 0.63 8.67 5.33
C MET A 37 -0.46 9.74 5.39
N LEU A 38 -0.23 10.86 6.10
CA LEU A 38 -1.13 12.00 6.15
C LEU A 38 -1.10 12.80 4.84
N GLN A 39 0.09 12.98 4.28
CA GLN A 39 0.32 13.71 3.04
C GLN A 39 -0.31 12.99 1.84
N ASP A 40 -0.18 11.66 1.76
CA ASP A 40 -0.88 10.84 0.76
C ASP A 40 -1.68 9.71 1.43
N ARG A 41 -2.94 10.01 1.76
CA ARG A 41 -3.90 9.03 2.30
C ARG A 41 -4.13 7.83 1.38
N SER A 42 -3.85 7.95 0.07
CA SER A 42 -3.98 6.84 -0.87
C SER A 42 -2.92 5.77 -0.67
N LEU A 43 -1.80 6.06 0.01
CA LEU A 43 -0.75 5.08 0.30
C LEU A 43 -1.27 3.92 1.13
N LEU A 44 -2.16 4.17 2.10
CA LEU A 44 -2.75 3.12 2.93
C LEU A 44 -3.62 2.18 2.08
N GLY A 45 -4.44 2.74 1.19
CA GLY A 45 -5.26 1.95 0.26
C GLY A 45 -4.42 1.16 -0.75
N LYS A 46 -3.33 1.74 -1.26
CA LYS A 46 -2.38 1.06 -2.16
C LYS A 46 -1.64 -0.08 -1.44
N LEU A 47 -1.23 0.13 -0.19
CA LEU A 47 -0.62 -0.89 0.66
C LEU A 47 -1.58 -2.06 0.85
N PHE A 48 -2.82 -1.78 1.22
CA PHE A 48 -3.87 -2.78 1.38
C PHE A 48 -4.09 -3.59 0.09
N GLN A 49 -4.26 -2.90 -1.06
CA GLN A 49 -4.48 -3.58 -2.34
C GLN A 49 -3.29 -4.45 -2.74
N LYS A 50 -2.06 -4.01 -2.45
CA LYS A 50 -0.86 -4.75 -2.80
C LYS A 50 -0.71 -6.00 -1.93
N VAL A 51 -0.86 -5.84 -0.62
CA VAL A 51 -0.68 -6.90 0.38
C VAL A 51 -1.83 -7.91 0.36
N GLY A 52 -3.08 -7.44 0.30
CA GLY A 52 -4.29 -8.26 0.42
C GLY A 52 -4.92 -8.71 -0.90
N SER A 53 -4.22 -8.55 -2.04
CA SER A 53 -4.76 -8.86 -3.37
C SER A 53 -5.28 -10.31 -3.51
N GLU A 54 -4.57 -11.28 -2.96
CA GLU A 54 -4.95 -12.71 -2.99
C GLU A 54 -6.05 -13.07 -1.99
N GLU A 55 -6.18 -12.29 -0.92
CA GLU A 55 -7.22 -12.45 0.08
C GLU A 55 -8.53 -11.84 -0.40
N LEU A 56 -8.46 -10.72 -1.12
CA LEU A 56 -9.61 -10.11 -1.79
C LEU A 56 -10.14 -11.01 -2.93
N SER A 57 -9.25 -11.62 -3.71
CA SER A 57 -9.64 -12.59 -4.74
C SER A 57 -10.31 -13.83 -4.12
N PHE A 58 -9.80 -14.28 -2.98
CA PHE A 58 -10.42 -15.36 -2.19
C PHE A 58 -11.78 -14.98 -1.65
N LEU A 59 -11.96 -13.76 -1.12
CA LEU A 59 -13.24 -13.28 -0.63
C LEU A 59 -14.28 -13.27 -1.75
N THR A 60 -13.90 -12.82 -2.94
CA THR A 60 -14.77 -12.77 -4.11
C THR A 60 -15.15 -14.18 -4.59
N ASN A 61 -14.21 -15.13 -4.65
CA ASN A 61 -14.46 -16.48 -5.15
C ASN A 61 -15.19 -17.38 -4.12
N SER A 62 -14.81 -17.27 -2.84
CA SER A 62 -15.37 -18.10 -1.77
C SER A 62 -16.76 -17.63 -1.36
N GLY A 63 -17.06 -16.34 -1.54
CA GLY A 63 -18.40 -15.80 -1.33
C GLY A 63 -19.48 -16.53 -2.12
N LEU A 64 -19.17 -16.98 -3.35
CA LEU A 64 -20.10 -17.79 -4.15
C LEU A 64 -20.36 -19.16 -3.52
N TRP A 65 -19.30 -19.85 -3.07
CA TRP A 65 -19.44 -21.19 -2.49
C TRP A 65 -20.18 -21.15 -1.16
N PHE A 66 -19.83 -20.20 -0.28
CA PHE A 66 -20.51 -20.01 1.00
C PHE A 66 -21.94 -19.54 0.84
N GLY A 67 -22.18 -18.56 -0.04
CA GLY A 67 -23.53 -18.09 -0.35
C GLY A 67 -24.40 -19.20 -0.92
N PHE A 68 -23.84 -20.09 -1.75
CA PHE A 68 -24.56 -21.25 -2.26
C PHE A 68 -24.88 -22.27 -1.15
N MET A 69 -23.91 -22.62 -0.30
CA MET A 69 -24.14 -23.55 0.82
C MET A 69 -25.19 -23.02 1.82
N LEU A 70 -25.06 -21.75 2.23
CA LEU A 70 -26.02 -21.11 3.12
C LEU A 70 -27.37 -20.88 2.43
N GLY A 71 -27.38 -20.62 1.13
CA GLY A 71 -28.59 -20.53 0.31
C GLY A 71 -29.37 -21.84 0.22
N ILE A 72 -28.70 -23.00 0.17
CA ILE A 72 -29.38 -24.30 0.27
C ILE A 72 -30.07 -24.46 1.63
N ILE A 73 -29.39 -24.07 2.71
CA ILE A 73 -29.97 -24.12 4.06
C ILE A 73 -31.18 -23.18 4.13
N GLN A 74 -31.06 -21.96 3.62
CA GLN A 74 -32.16 -21.01 3.51
C GLN A 74 -33.33 -21.59 2.69
N MET A 75 -33.06 -22.24 1.56
CA MET A 75 -34.07 -22.88 0.72
C MET A 75 -34.82 -23.97 1.49
N VAL A 76 -34.11 -24.82 2.24
CA VAL A 76 -34.76 -25.85 3.08
C VAL A 76 -35.64 -25.21 4.15
N ILE A 77 -35.19 -24.13 4.79
CA ILE A 77 -36.00 -23.40 5.79
C ILE A 77 -37.24 -22.77 5.15
N ALA A 78 -37.11 -22.22 3.94
CA ALA A 78 -38.23 -21.60 3.22
C ALA A 78 -39.34 -22.62 2.88
N LEU A 79 -39.02 -23.91 2.70
CA LEU A 79 -40.04 -24.96 2.51
C LEU A 79 -40.95 -25.19 3.72
N PHE A 80 -40.52 -24.79 4.92
CA PHE A 80 -41.31 -24.97 6.16
C PHE A 80 -42.01 -23.69 6.62
N TYR A 81 -41.70 -22.53 6.05
CA TYR A 81 -42.21 -21.23 6.50
C TYR A 81 -42.84 -20.43 5.34
N ASP A 82 -44.17 -20.43 5.28
CA ASP A 82 -44.98 -19.64 4.33
C ASP A 82 -45.13 -18.19 4.81
N ASN A 83 -44.04 -17.41 4.79
CA ASN A 83 -44.09 -15.98 5.03
C ASN A 83 -43.56 -15.22 3.81
N PRO A 84 -44.29 -14.22 3.26
CA PRO A 84 -43.83 -13.42 2.12
C PRO A 84 -42.43 -12.85 2.31
N TRP A 85 -42.08 -12.39 3.51
CA TRP A 85 -40.78 -11.78 3.79
C TRP A 85 -39.67 -12.78 4.10
N SER A 86 -39.99 -14.08 4.15
CA SER A 86 -39.05 -15.15 4.51
C SER A 86 -37.82 -15.15 3.60
N LEU A 87 -38.02 -14.99 2.28
CA LEU A 87 -36.93 -14.96 1.31
C LEU A 87 -36.05 -13.71 1.40
N SER A 88 -36.66 -12.54 1.60
CA SER A 88 -35.93 -11.27 1.71
C SER A 88 -35.11 -11.21 3.00
N ILE A 89 -35.70 -11.59 4.14
CA ILE A 89 -35.01 -11.65 5.43
C ILE A 89 -33.95 -12.76 5.43
N GLY A 90 -34.29 -13.93 4.87
CA GLY A 90 -33.36 -15.05 4.69
C GLY A 90 -32.16 -14.66 3.84
N GLY A 91 -32.38 -13.95 2.73
CA GLY A 91 -31.34 -13.40 1.87
C GLY A 91 -30.41 -12.44 2.62
N THR A 92 -30.96 -11.55 3.46
CA THR A 92 -30.15 -10.68 4.33
C THR A 92 -29.29 -11.49 5.29
N ILE A 93 -29.87 -12.48 5.98
CA ILE A 93 -29.15 -13.32 6.95
C ILE A 93 -28.04 -14.10 6.25
N VAL A 94 -28.33 -14.70 5.11
CA VAL A 94 -27.35 -15.44 4.29
C VAL A 94 -26.25 -14.49 3.81
N GLY A 95 -26.58 -13.29 3.35
CA GLY A 95 -25.60 -12.29 2.89
C GLY A 95 -24.66 -11.85 4.01
N LEU A 96 -25.22 -11.53 5.18
CA LEU A 96 -24.46 -11.17 6.38
C LEU A 96 -23.55 -12.34 6.83
N ALA A 97 -24.13 -13.54 6.95
CA ALA A 97 -23.41 -14.73 7.40
C ALA A 97 -22.31 -15.16 6.43
N THR A 98 -22.55 -15.07 5.13
CA THR A 98 -21.56 -15.39 4.08
C THR A 98 -20.34 -14.49 4.19
N ASN A 99 -20.55 -13.17 4.26
CA ASN A 99 -19.45 -12.23 4.32
C ASN A 99 -18.71 -12.28 5.66
N TRP A 100 -19.45 -12.40 6.77
CA TRP A 100 -18.87 -12.61 8.09
C TRP A 100 -18.01 -13.87 8.15
N LEU A 101 -18.49 -15.00 7.62
CA LEU A 101 -17.77 -16.26 7.61
C LEU A 101 -16.53 -16.20 6.70
N ALA A 102 -16.64 -15.56 5.53
CA ALA A 102 -15.52 -15.37 4.61
C ALA A 102 -14.39 -14.55 5.26
N LEU A 103 -14.72 -13.43 5.92
CA LEU A 103 -13.76 -12.61 6.65
C LEU A 103 -13.12 -13.38 7.81
N LYS A 104 -13.94 -14.08 8.61
CA LYS A 104 -13.46 -14.89 9.72
C LYS A 104 -12.42 -15.92 9.27
N TRP A 105 -12.62 -16.54 8.12
CA TRP A 105 -11.68 -17.54 7.59
C TRP A 105 -10.38 -16.95 7.04
N ILE A 106 -10.37 -15.67 6.67
CA ILE A 106 -9.16 -15.00 6.18
C ILE A 106 -8.18 -14.76 7.33
N PHE A 107 -8.67 -14.26 8.48
CA PHE A 107 -7.84 -13.85 9.62
C PHE A 107 -7.70 -14.92 10.71
N GLU A 108 -8.71 -15.76 10.91
CA GLU A 108 -8.72 -16.77 11.97
C GLU A 108 -8.73 -18.21 11.41
N PRO A 109 -8.12 -19.18 12.12
CA PRO A 109 -7.44 -19.05 13.42
C PRO A 109 -6.01 -18.49 13.30
N VAL A 110 -5.61 -17.68 14.29
CA VAL A 110 -4.29 -17.04 14.33
C VAL A 110 -3.17 -18.07 14.46
N HIS A 111 -3.36 -18.99 15.40
CA HIS A 111 -2.49 -20.14 15.58
C HIS A 111 -2.92 -21.28 14.66
N PRO A 112 -1.97 -22.02 14.07
CA PRO A 112 -2.28 -23.20 13.28
C PRO A 112 -2.96 -24.25 14.16
N THR A 113 -4.27 -24.42 14.00
CA THR A 113 -5.03 -25.44 14.73
C THR A 113 -5.11 -26.71 13.90
N LYS A 114 -4.81 -27.84 14.54
CA LYS A 114 -4.93 -29.15 13.91
C LYS A 114 -6.35 -29.64 14.07
N ILE A 115 -7.09 -29.76 12.98
CA ILE A 115 -8.39 -30.43 12.93
C ILE A 115 -8.18 -31.76 12.21
N GLY A 116 -7.88 -32.82 13.00
CA GLY A 116 -7.52 -34.13 12.46
C GLY A 116 -6.20 -34.08 11.64
N PRO A 117 -6.15 -34.63 10.41
CA PRO A 117 -4.96 -34.57 9.56
C PRO A 117 -4.74 -33.21 8.88
N TRP A 118 -5.66 -32.27 9.03
CA TRP A 118 -5.62 -30.96 8.37
C TRP A 118 -5.14 -29.88 9.34
N ILE A 119 -4.24 -29.01 8.88
CA ILE A 119 -3.81 -27.82 9.63
C ILE A 119 -4.59 -26.63 9.09
N VAL A 120 -5.44 -26.05 9.93
CA VAL A 120 -6.25 -24.87 9.60
C VAL A 120 -5.57 -23.65 10.22
N GLN A 121 -5.35 -22.64 9.38
CA GLN A 121 -4.82 -21.34 9.78
C GLN A 121 -5.44 -20.29 8.87
N GLY A 122 -5.65 -19.08 9.39
CA GLY A 122 -6.08 -17.95 8.58
C GLY A 122 -5.23 -17.85 7.31
N LYS A 123 -5.90 -17.75 6.15
CA LYS A 123 -5.21 -17.82 4.85
C LYS A 123 -4.14 -16.73 4.71
N PHE A 124 -4.40 -15.57 5.30
CA PHE A 124 -3.48 -14.44 5.34
C PHE A 124 -2.19 -14.78 6.11
N LEU A 125 -2.30 -15.44 7.26
CA LEU A 125 -1.17 -15.85 8.09
C LEU A 125 -0.35 -16.96 7.45
N ARG A 126 -1.01 -17.87 6.73
CA ARG A 126 -0.32 -18.90 5.95
C ARG A 126 0.57 -18.29 4.84
N ARG A 127 0.25 -17.09 4.36
CA ARG A 127 1.00 -16.33 3.35
C ARG A 127 1.96 -15.30 3.95
N GLN A 128 2.28 -15.39 5.25
CA GLN A 128 3.15 -14.43 5.96
C GLN A 128 4.40 -14.06 5.15
N SER A 129 5.17 -15.02 4.64
CA SER A 129 6.40 -14.72 3.88
C SER A 129 6.17 -13.88 2.61
N ALA A 130 5.12 -14.19 1.83
CA ALA A 130 4.77 -13.43 0.63
C ALA A 130 4.28 -12.03 0.99
N VAL A 131 3.44 -11.92 2.02
CA VAL A 131 2.93 -10.62 2.50
C VAL A 131 4.05 -9.76 3.07
N SER A 132 4.97 -10.33 3.86
CA SER A 132 6.14 -9.62 4.38
C SER A 132 6.98 -9.03 3.26
N LYS A 133 7.15 -9.75 2.14
CA LYS A 133 7.90 -9.27 0.98
C LYS A 133 7.20 -8.09 0.31
N GLU A 134 5.89 -8.19 0.06
CA GLU A 134 5.11 -7.10 -0.56
C GLU A 134 5.02 -5.87 0.32
N PHE A 135 4.78 -6.06 1.62
CA PHE A 135 4.74 -4.98 2.61
C PHE A 135 6.08 -4.25 2.67
N SER A 136 7.18 -4.99 2.81
CA SER A 136 8.52 -4.41 2.96
C SER A 136 8.97 -3.69 1.69
N ASN A 137 8.63 -4.24 0.53
CA ASN A 137 8.88 -3.59 -0.75
C ASN A 137 8.09 -2.29 -0.90
N PHE A 138 6.82 -2.28 -0.46
CA PHE A 138 6.01 -1.07 -0.45
C PHE A 138 6.57 0.00 0.50
N PHE A 139 6.90 -0.40 1.74
CA PHE A 139 7.43 0.54 2.74
C PHE A 139 8.77 1.13 2.33
N ALA A 140 9.73 0.31 1.88
CA ALA A 140 11.03 0.79 1.45
C ALA A 140 10.93 1.75 0.25
N ASN A 141 10.09 1.45 -0.75
CA ASN A 141 10.06 2.22 -2.00
C ASN A 141 9.10 3.43 -1.97
N LYS A 142 8.17 3.50 -1.01
CA LYS A 142 7.11 4.53 -1.00
C LYS A 142 7.02 5.34 0.29
N ILE A 143 7.52 4.83 1.41
CA ILE A 143 7.34 5.46 2.73
C ILE A 143 8.69 5.83 3.34
N LEU A 144 9.63 4.89 3.35
CA LEU A 144 10.94 5.02 3.99
C LEU A 144 12.06 5.21 2.96
N THR A 145 11.80 5.95 1.90
CA THR A 145 12.80 6.35 0.92
C THR A 145 13.75 7.41 1.51
N SER A 146 15.01 7.41 1.10
CA SER A 146 16.04 8.35 1.56
C SER A 146 15.58 9.81 1.50
N GLU A 147 14.92 10.21 0.43
CA GLU A 147 14.34 11.56 0.28
C GLU A 147 13.41 11.94 1.44
N LYS A 148 12.46 11.06 1.76
CA LYS A 148 11.47 11.24 2.84
C LYS A 148 12.12 11.20 4.22
N LEU A 149 13.13 10.35 4.39
CA LEU A 149 13.90 10.28 5.64
C LEU A 149 14.69 11.56 5.87
N TRP A 150 15.40 12.07 4.86
CA TRP A 150 16.14 13.33 4.95
C TRP A 150 15.22 14.52 5.15
N HIS A 151 14.10 14.59 4.43
CA HIS A 151 13.09 15.60 4.68
C HIS A 151 12.61 15.57 6.14
N SER A 152 12.33 14.39 6.69
CA SER A 152 11.93 14.25 8.10
C SER A 152 13.03 14.68 9.06
N ILE A 153 14.30 14.33 8.83
CA ILE A 153 15.45 14.75 9.67
C ILE A 153 15.54 16.27 9.76
N LEU A 154 15.37 16.95 8.63
CA LEU A 154 15.59 18.40 8.50
C LEU A 154 14.38 19.22 8.93
N THR A 155 13.17 18.69 8.76
CA THR A 155 11.92 19.45 8.97
C THR A 155 11.21 19.10 10.27
N ASP A 156 11.38 17.90 10.83
CA ASP A 156 10.66 17.50 12.05
C ASP A 156 11.07 18.40 13.24
N PRO A 157 10.12 19.10 13.89
CA PRO A 157 10.39 19.96 15.04
C PRO A 157 11.11 19.27 16.19
N GLY A 158 10.93 17.94 16.32
CA GLY A 158 11.57 17.15 17.38
C GLY A 158 13.04 16.83 17.14
N THR A 159 13.47 16.69 15.88
CA THR A 159 14.82 16.20 15.54
C THR A 159 15.69 17.24 14.85
N SER A 160 15.10 18.16 14.09
CA SER A 160 15.80 19.21 13.35
C SER A 160 16.74 20.05 14.22
N PRO A 161 16.37 20.52 15.44
CA PRO A 161 17.27 21.29 16.29
C PRO A 161 18.53 20.51 16.70
N PHE A 162 18.39 19.21 16.98
CA PHE A 162 19.51 18.35 17.34
C PHE A 162 20.43 18.09 16.14
N PHE A 163 19.85 17.81 14.97
CA PHE A 163 20.60 17.67 13.74
C PHE A 163 21.39 18.94 13.41
N ASN A 164 20.74 20.12 13.47
CA ASN A 164 21.36 21.40 13.18
C ASN A 164 22.52 21.71 14.14
N ALA A 165 22.35 21.41 15.43
CA ALA A 165 23.41 21.57 16.43
C ALA A 165 24.59 20.62 16.17
N LEU A 166 24.31 19.36 15.84
CA LEU A 166 25.34 18.37 15.51
C LEU A 166 26.11 18.78 14.26
N PHE A 167 25.41 19.08 13.17
CA PHE A 167 25.99 19.51 11.91
C PHE A 167 26.85 20.77 12.10
N SER A 168 26.33 21.79 12.80
CA SER A 168 27.06 23.04 13.08
C SER A 168 28.33 22.79 13.88
N LYS A 169 28.31 21.89 14.87
CA LYS A 169 29.49 21.52 15.67
C LYS A 169 30.59 20.89 14.80
N HIS A 170 30.24 19.95 13.93
CA HIS A 170 31.22 19.32 13.04
C HIS A 170 31.73 20.28 11.97
N LEU A 171 30.86 21.14 11.44
CA LEU A 171 31.21 22.11 10.42
C LEU A 171 32.13 23.20 10.98
N ALA A 172 31.84 23.71 12.18
CA ALA A 172 32.72 24.65 12.88
C ALA A 172 34.11 24.05 13.15
N LYS A 173 34.18 22.77 13.57
CA LYS A 173 35.45 22.05 13.75
C LYS A 173 36.21 21.91 12.42
N PHE A 174 35.51 21.60 11.33
CA PHE A 174 36.09 21.51 10.00
C PHE A 174 36.65 22.86 9.54
N ILE A 175 35.86 23.94 9.62
CA ILE A 175 36.28 25.29 9.28
C ILE A 175 37.52 25.67 10.10
N GLY A 176 37.48 25.50 11.42
CA GLY A 176 38.62 25.83 12.29
C GLY A 176 39.89 25.03 11.98
N THR A 177 39.75 23.77 11.57
CA THR A 177 40.89 22.92 11.17
C THR A 177 41.50 23.39 9.85
N VAL A 178 40.65 23.73 8.86
CA VAL A 178 41.10 24.19 7.54
C VAL A 178 41.72 25.59 7.63
N THR A 179 41.07 26.53 8.33
CA THR A 179 41.57 27.91 8.47
C THR A 179 42.81 27.96 9.36
N GLY A 180 42.90 27.11 10.38
CA GLY A 180 44.11 26.96 11.20
C GLY A 180 45.33 26.52 10.38
N GLY A 181 45.14 25.62 9.41
CA GLY A 181 46.18 25.24 8.45
C GLY A 181 46.59 26.36 7.49
N LEU A 182 45.75 27.39 7.33
CA LEU A 182 45.99 28.58 6.50
C LEU A 182 46.39 29.81 7.33
N ALA A 183 46.57 29.67 8.65
CA ALA A 183 46.82 30.77 9.60
C ALA A 183 45.72 31.87 9.60
N ILE A 184 44.51 31.55 9.16
CA ILE A 184 43.34 32.44 9.21
C ILE A 184 42.55 32.13 10.48
N LYS A 185 42.25 33.17 11.27
CA LYS A 185 41.33 33.08 12.43
C LYS A 185 39.98 33.66 12.06
N PRO A 186 39.02 32.85 11.58
CA PRO A 186 37.67 33.31 11.33
C PRO A 186 37.00 33.73 12.64
N GLU A 187 36.22 34.80 12.58
CA GLU A 187 35.39 35.28 13.69
C GLU A 187 34.23 34.28 13.94
N PRO A 188 33.81 34.04 15.19
CA PRO A 188 32.71 33.12 15.50
C PRO A 188 31.41 33.46 14.77
N GLU A 189 31.12 34.74 14.54
CA GLU A 189 29.93 35.17 13.79
C GLU A 189 29.94 34.66 12.33
N VAL A 190 31.10 34.69 11.68
CA VAL A 190 31.26 34.20 10.30
C VAL A 190 31.07 32.69 10.23
N ILE A 191 31.54 31.94 11.24
CA ILE A 191 31.34 30.49 11.32
C ILE A 191 29.84 30.17 11.49
N ASN A 192 29.16 30.88 12.39
CA ASN A 192 27.73 30.66 12.64
C ASN A 192 26.89 30.95 11.38
N LEU A 193 27.18 32.06 10.69
CA LEU A 193 26.51 32.40 9.43
C LEU A 193 26.80 31.35 8.34
N ALA A 194 28.03 30.83 8.26
CA ALA A 194 28.37 29.77 7.32
C ALA A 194 27.62 28.46 7.64
N CYS A 195 27.46 28.11 8.92
CA CYS A 195 26.69 26.95 9.34
C CYS A 195 25.21 27.08 9.00
N GLU A 196 24.61 28.25 9.28
CA GLU A 196 23.21 28.52 8.95
C GLU A 196 22.96 28.42 7.44
N ARG A 197 23.81 29.06 6.64
CA ARG A 197 23.76 29.00 5.17
C ARG A 197 23.95 27.57 4.64
N ALA A 198 24.81 26.79 5.29
CA ALA A 198 25.07 25.41 4.90
C ALA A 198 23.87 24.50 5.19
N ILE A 199 23.19 24.69 6.32
CA ILE A 199 21.96 23.96 6.65
C ILE A 199 20.84 24.32 5.67
N GLU A 200 20.67 25.62 5.37
CA GLU A 200 19.67 26.11 4.42
C GLU A 200 19.84 25.48 3.02
N LYS A 201 21.09 25.32 2.56
CA LYS A 201 21.41 24.72 1.26
C LYS A 201 21.56 23.21 1.27
N LEU A 202 21.55 22.58 2.45
CA LEU A 202 21.79 21.15 2.58
C LEU A 202 20.77 20.29 1.79
N PRO A 203 19.45 20.59 1.79
CA PRO A 203 18.47 19.84 1.00
C PRO A 203 18.80 19.79 -0.50
N GLU A 204 19.36 20.86 -1.06
CA GLU A 204 19.70 20.96 -2.49
C GLU A 204 20.86 20.02 -2.89
N HIS A 205 21.66 19.57 -1.92
CA HIS A 205 22.87 18.76 -2.16
C HIS A 205 22.76 17.31 -1.69
N ILE A 206 21.75 16.98 -0.87
CA ILE A 206 21.53 15.61 -0.40
C ILE A 206 21.04 14.68 -1.52
N GLY A 207 20.46 15.22 -2.59
CA GLY A 207 19.90 14.44 -3.71
C GLY A 207 20.82 13.35 -4.26
N VAL A 208 22.13 13.65 -4.36
CA VAL A 208 23.16 12.73 -4.86
C VAL A 208 23.37 11.51 -3.95
N LEU A 209 23.00 11.61 -2.68
CA LEU A 209 23.16 10.55 -1.69
C LEU A 209 21.97 9.58 -1.68
N HIS A 210 20.83 9.92 -2.28
CA HIS A 210 19.61 9.12 -2.13
C HIS A 210 19.79 7.68 -2.61
N GLU A 211 20.35 7.48 -3.80
CA GLU A 211 20.60 6.15 -4.37
C GLU A 211 21.51 5.31 -3.47
N TYR A 212 22.65 5.88 -3.03
CA TYR A 212 23.59 5.20 -2.14
C TYR A 212 22.97 4.87 -0.78
N VAL A 213 22.21 5.80 -0.20
CA VAL A 213 21.59 5.62 1.12
C VAL A 213 20.48 4.58 1.06
N ASP A 214 19.65 4.59 0.01
CA ASP A 214 18.59 3.60 -0.18
C ASP A 214 19.16 2.19 -0.35
N GLU A 215 20.25 2.03 -1.11
CA GLU A 215 20.94 0.75 -1.26
C GLU A 215 21.60 0.29 0.04
N THR A 216 22.34 1.19 0.71
CA THR A 216 23.12 0.85 1.91
C THR A 216 22.25 0.56 3.13
N LEU A 217 21.11 1.24 3.29
CA LEU A 217 20.21 1.02 4.42
C LEU A 217 19.54 -0.36 4.35
N GLY A 218 19.34 -0.93 3.16
CA GLY A 218 18.77 -2.28 3.00
C GLY A 218 17.44 -2.46 3.73
N LEU A 219 16.58 -1.43 3.75
CA LEU A 219 15.35 -1.43 4.55
C LEU A 219 14.38 -2.51 4.09
N ARG A 220 14.34 -2.80 2.78
CA ARG A 220 13.48 -3.84 2.22
C ARG A 220 13.80 -5.22 2.81
N GLU A 221 15.06 -5.63 2.79
CA GLU A 221 15.55 -6.89 3.36
C GLU A 221 15.32 -6.93 4.88
N THR A 222 15.65 -5.84 5.56
CA THR A 222 15.55 -5.74 7.02
C THR A 222 14.10 -5.87 7.48
N LEU A 223 13.18 -5.10 6.89
CA LEU A 223 11.75 -5.17 7.19
C LEU A 223 11.19 -6.56 6.87
N CYS A 224 11.57 -7.15 5.74
CA CYS A 224 11.07 -8.46 5.32
C CYS A 224 11.49 -9.54 6.33
N THR A 225 12.76 -9.55 6.70
CA THR A 225 13.31 -10.49 7.68
C THR A 225 12.62 -10.37 9.02
N GLN A 226 12.44 -9.14 9.51
CA GLN A 226 11.78 -8.90 10.80
C GLN A 226 10.29 -9.28 10.77
N MET A 227 9.59 -9.04 9.66
CA MET A 227 8.20 -9.45 9.47
C MET A 227 8.01 -10.96 9.30
N GLN A 228 9.03 -11.68 8.83
CA GLN A 228 9.00 -13.14 8.77
C GLN A 228 9.36 -13.77 10.11
N ALA A 229 10.22 -13.12 10.90
CA ALA A 229 10.65 -13.59 12.21
C ALA A 229 9.62 -13.36 13.32
N MET A 230 8.63 -12.48 13.12
CA MET A 230 7.59 -12.22 14.13
C MET A 230 6.59 -13.38 14.23
N SER A 231 6.01 -13.54 15.42
CA SER A 231 4.93 -14.50 15.66
C SER A 231 3.67 -14.14 14.87
N ALA A 232 2.82 -15.14 14.62
CA ALA A 232 1.56 -14.97 13.91
C ALA A 232 0.67 -13.89 14.55
N GLU A 233 0.61 -13.80 15.88
CA GLU A 233 -0.14 -12.77 16.61
C GLU A 233 0.37 -11.36 16.35
N LYS A 234 1.69 -11.16 16.36
CA LYS A 234 2.28 -9.84 16.08
C LYS A 234 2.06 -9.44 14.63
N PHE A 235 2.23 -10.39 13.71
CA PHE A 235 2.02 -10.17 12.29
C PHE A 235 0.56 -9.83 11.99
N GLU A 236 -0.38 -10.58 12.57
CA GLU A 236 -1.81 -10.29 12.51
C GLU A 236 -2.08 -8.86 12.96
N ARG A 237 -1.54 -8.46 14.13
CA ARG A 237 -1.81 -7.13 14.69
C ARG A 237 -1.23 -5.97 13.89
N VAL A 238 -0.22 -6.21 13.05
CA VAL A 238 0.33 -5.19 12.13
C VAL A 238 -0.64 -4.90 10.98
N LEU A 239 -1.39 -5.91 10.54
CA LEU A 239 -2.17 -5.85 9.30
C LEU A 239 -3.66 -5.80 9.55
N HIS A 240 -4.18 -6.56 10.52
CA HIS A 240 -5.60 -6.65 10.86
C HIS A 240 -6.25 -5.30 11.15
N PRO A 241 -5.63 -4.32 11.87
CA PRO A 241 -6.26 -3.02 12.08
C PRO A 241 -6.61 -2.27 10.79
N ILE A 242 -5.89 -2.53 9.69
CA ILE A 242 -6.19 -1.92 8.39
C ILE A 242 -7.41 -2.60 7.75
N PHE A 243 -7.65 -3.88 8.02
CA PHE A 243 -8.81 -4.62 7.53
C PHE A 243 -10.05 -4.40 8.42
N GLU A 244 -9.88 -4.37 9.74
CA GLU A 244 -10.94 -4.28 10.76
C GLU A 244 -11.90 -3.11 10.51
N GLU A 245 -11.35 -1.95 10.09
CA GLU A 245 -12.14 -0.76 9.74
C GLU A 245 -13.10 -0.98 8.57
N ASP A 246 -12.72 -1.80 7.59
CA ASP A 246 -13.51 -2.09 6.38
C ASP A 246 -14.40 -3.34 6.52
N GLU A 247 -14.18 -4.19 7.53
CA GLU A 247 -14.91 -5.45 7.73
C GLU A 247 -16.42 -5.23 7.90
N LEU A 248 -16.81 -4.28 8.75
CA LEU A 248 -18.22 -3.99 9.03
C LEU A 248 -18.94 -3.47 7.77
N THR A 249 -18.30 -2.58 7.03
CA THR A 249 -18.84 -2.05 5.77
C THR A 249 -19.09 -3.19 4.78
N LEU A 250 -18.15 -4.13 4.67
CA LEU A 250 -18.27 -5.28 3.78
C LEU A 250 -19.39 -6.23 4.21
N ILE A 251 -19.53 -6.49 5.53
CA ILE A 251 -20.61 -7.35 6.06
C ILE A 251 -21.98 -6.73 5.75
N ILE A 252 -22.15 -5.43 6.03
CA ILE A 252 -23.39 -4.71 5.75
C ILE A 252 -23.70 -4.72 4.25
N ALA A 253 -22.69 -4.48 3.40
CA ALA A 253 -22.86 -4.54 1.95
C ALA A 253 -23.36 -5.93 1.50
N GLY A 254 -22.81 -7.00 2.06
CA GLY A 254 -23.28 -8.37 1.85
C GLY A 254 -24.74 -8.57 2.26
N GLY A 255 -25.14 -8.04 3.42
CA GLY A 255 -26.53 -8.09 3.90
C GLY A 255 -27.51 -7.33 3.00
N VAL A 256 -27.15 -6.12 2.55
CA VAL A 256 -27.98 -5.31 1.63
C VAL A 256 -28.12 -6.00 0.28
N LEU A 257 -27.03 -6.54 -0.28
CA LEU A 257 -27.08 -7.29 -1.53
C LEU A 257 -27.91 -8.58 -1.38
N GLY A 258 -27.79 -9.27 -0.24
CA GLY A 258 -28.60 -10.43 0.11
C GLY A 258 -30.09 -10.10 0.21
N PHE A 259 -30.45 -8.98 0.82
CA PHE A 259 -31.83 -8.49 0.88
C PHE A 259 -32.40 -8.22 -0.51
N LEU A 260 -31.64 -7.52 -1.36
CA LEU A 260 -32.05 -7.22 -2.73
C LEU A 260 -32.21 -8.50 -3.57
N ALA A 261 -31.30 -9.46 -3.42
CA ALA A 261 -31.43 -10.77 -4.06
C ALA A 261 -32.67 -11.51 -3.58
N GLY A 262 -32.96 -11.49 -2.28
CA GLY A 262 -34.16 -12.08 -1.69
C GLY A 262 -35.46 -11.41 -2.16
N LEU A 263 -35.48 -10.09 -2.33
CA LEU A 263 -36.63 -9.37 -2.91
C LEU A 263 -36.89 -9.79 -4.36
N VAL A 264 -35.82 -9.99 -5.15
CA VAL A 264 -35.93 -10.50 -6.52
C VAL A 264 -36.49 -11.92 -6.51
N GLN A 265 -35.98 -12.81 -5.65
CA GLN A 265 -36.49 -14.18 -5.50
C GLN A 265 -37.96 -14.20 -5.08
N GLN A 266 -38.34 -13.35 -4.15
CA GLN A 266 -39.73 -13.20 -3.71
C GLN A 266 -40.62 -12.71 -4.85
N GLY A 267 -40.21 -11.68 -5.60
CA GLY A 267 -40.98 -11.19 -6.75
C GLY A 267 -41.15 -12.24 -7.86
N LEU A 268 -40.18 -13.13 -8.02
CA LEU A 268 -40.25 -14.28 -8.92
C LEU A 268 -41.26 -15.34 -8.43
N GLU A 269 -41.28 -15.63 -7.14
CA GLU A 269 -42.19 -16.60 -6.52
C GLU A 269 -43.66 -16.12 -6.56
N THR A 270 -43.91 -14.85 -6.24
CA THR A 270 -45.26 -14.28 -6.26
C THR A 270 -45.78 -14.01 -7.70
N GLY A 271 -44.98 -14.31 -8.73
CA GLY A 271 -45.34 -14.10 -10.14
C GLY A 271 -45.36 -12.64 -10.60
N ALA A 272 -44.87 -11.71 -9.79
CA ALA A 272 -44.74 -10.29 -10.14
C ALA A 272 -43.59 -10.04 -11.15
N ILE A 273 -42.62 -10.95 -11.19
CA ILE A 273 -41.49 -10.96 -12.11
C ILE A 273 -41.52 -12.30 -12.86
N VAL A 274 -41.66 -12.27 -14.19
CA VAL A 274 -41.68 -13.49 -15.03
C VAL A 274 -40.31 -13.67 -15.67
N ILE A 275 -39.59 -14.75 -15.32
CA ILE A 275 -38.35 -15.11 -16.04
C ILE A 275 -38.73 -15.59 -17.44
N PRO A 276 -38.16 -15.03 -18.53
CA PRO A 276 -38.35 -15.58 -19.86
C PRO A 276 -37.86 -17.04 -19.89
N SER A 277 -38.63 -17.94 -20.52
CA SER A 277 -38.36 -19.38 -20.56
C SER A 277 -36.92 -19.71 -20.98
N MET A 278 -36.33 -20.80 -20.46
CA MET A 278 -34.94 -21.22 -20.76
C MET A 278 -34.63 -21.30 -22.28
N LYS A 279 -35.64 -21.58 -23.11
CA LYS A 279 -35.52 -21.54 -24.58
C LYS A 279 -35.31 -20.12 -25.14
N VAL A 280 -35.96 -19.12 -24.53
CA VAL A 280 -35.80 -17.69 -24.85
C VAL A 280 -34.45 -17.20 -24.38
N ILE A 281 -34.00 -17.59 -23.17
CA ILE A 281 -32.66 -17.25 -22.67
C ILE A 281 -31.56 -17.84 -23.56
N LEU A 282 -31.68 -19.12 -23.96
CA LEU A 282 -30.75 -19.75 -24.90
C LEU A 282 -30.79 -19.11 -26.30
N ALA A 283 -31.97 -18.75 -26.79
CA ALA A 283 -32.11 -18.02 -28.04
C ALA A 283 -31.44 -16.64 -27.96
N TYR A 284 -31.61 -15.92 -26.85
CA TYR A 284 -31.04 -14.59 -26.60
C TYR A 284 -29.51 -14.64 -26.43
N ILE A 285 -28.97 -15.66 -25.73
CA ILE A 285 -27.53 -15.90 -25.61
C ILE A 285 -26.91 -16.27 -26.96
N LYS A 286 -27.64 -17.00 -27.81
CA LYS A 286 -27.19 -17.39 -29.15
C LYS A 286 -27.27 -16.23 -30.17
N THR A 287 -28.17 -15.26 -29.95
CA THR A 287 -28.29 -14.04 -30.77
C THR A 287 -27.57 -12.83 -30.18
N MET A 288 -26.94 -12.94 -29.01
CA MET A 288 -26.18 -11.86 -28.41
C MET A 288 -24.91 -11.55 -29.22
N PRO A 289 -24.70 -10.30 -29.68
CA PRO A 289 -23.42 -9.89 -30.24
C PRO A 289 -22.32 -10.01 -29.18
N GLY A 290 -21.10 -10.37 -29.59
CA GLY A 290 -19.98 -10.79 -28.73
C GLY A 290 -19.54 -9.83 -27.61
N ARG A 291 -20.17 -8.65 -27.48
CA ARG A 291 -19.94 -7.61 -26.48
C ARG A 291 -20.54 -7.89 -25.08
N ILE A 292 -21.33 -8.96 -24.94
CA ILE A 292 -21.99 -9.33 -23.67
C ILE A 292 -21.37 -10.58 -23.02
N ARG A 293 -20.49 -11.30 -23.71
CA ARG A 293 -19.76 -12.46 -23.15
C ARG A 293 -18.86 -12.09 -21.96
N HIS A 294 -18.53 -10.81 -21.79
CA HIS A 294 -17.72 -10.27 -20.70
C HIS A 294 -18.54 -9.70 -19.53
N LEU A 295 -19.88 -9.84 -19.52
CA LEU A 295 -20.71 -9.34 -18.41
C LEU A 295 -20.34 -9.86 -17.00
N PRO A 296 -19.94 -11.14 -16.78
CA PRO A 296 -19.46 -11.56 -15.45
C PRO A 296 -18.19 -10.79 -15.04
N GLY A 297 -17.32 -10.43 -15.99
CA GLY A 297 -16.18 -9.54 -15.75
C GLY A 297 -16.59 -8.08 -15.50
N ARG A 298 -17.74 -7.63 -16.03
CA ARG A 298 -18.27 -6.28 -15.80
C ARG A 298 -18.99 -6.13 -14.46
N VAL A 299 -19.56 -7.20 -13.90
CA VAL A 299 -20.07 -7.20 -12.52
C VAL A 299 -18.91 -7.14 -11.53
N GLY A 300 -17.82 -7.88 -11.82
CA GLY A 300 -16.53 -7.70 -11.14
C GLY A 300 -16.02 -6.26 -11.26
N ALA A 301 -16.04 -5.67 -12.45
CA ALA A 301 -15.67 -4.27 -12.68
C ALA A 301 -16.63 -3.27 -12.00
N GLY A 302 -17.90 -3.63 -11.81
CA GLY A 302 -18.89 -2.84 -11.07
C GLY A 302 -18.56 -2.82 -9.58
N LEU A 303 -18.10 -3.94 -9.02
CA LEU A 303 -17.54 -4.01 -7.67
C LEU A 303 -16.24 -3.19 -7.57
N THR A 304 -15.35 -3.27 -8.57
CA THR A 304 -14.14 -2.43 -8.66
C THR A 304 -14.48 -0.94 -8.78
N ALA A 305 -15.55 -0.59 -9.50
CA ALA A 305 -16.04 0.77 -9.63
C ALA A 305 -16.71 1.25 -8.34
N LEU A 306 -17.41 0.37 -7.61
CA LEU A 306 -17.98 0.69 -6.30
C LEU A 306 -16.86 0.95 -5.26
N VAL A 307 -15.79 0.14 -5.30
CA VAL A 307 -14.55 0.32 -4.54
C VAL A 307 -13.82 1.60 -4.95
N ALA A 308 -13.82 1.94 -6.25
CA ALA A 308 -13.28 3.20 -6.75
C ALA A 308 -14.15 4.42 -6.38
N LEU A 309 -15.45 4.24 -6.20
CA LEU A 309 -16.35 5.29 -5.70
C LEU A 309 -16.19 5.49 -4.18
N THR A 310 -15.84 4.44 -3.43
CA THR A 310 -15.39 4.57 -2.03
C THR A 310 -14.04 5.29 -1.95
N LYS A 311 -13.12 5.00 -2.88
CA LYS A 311 -11.86 5.73 -3.06
C LYS A 311 -12.07 7.24 -3.29
N ARG A 312 -13.05 7.63 -4.13
CA ARG A 312 -13.44 9.05 -4.34
C ARG A 312 -14.10 9.72 -3.13
N ARG A 313 -14.56 8.96 -2.13
CA ARG A 313 -15.12 9.50 -0.88
C ARG A 313 -14.02 9.81 0.14
N GLY A 314 -12.90 9.08 0.10
CA GLY A 314 -11.69 9.36 0.88
C GLY A 314 -10.86 10.54 0.36
N GLU A 315 -10.99 10.89 -0.92
CA GLU A 315 -10.27 12.03 -1.55
C GLU A 315 -10.99 13.38 -1.39
N ARG A 316 -12.21 13.42 -0.84
CA ARG A 316 -13.03 14.64 -0.78
C ARG A 316 -12.95 15.36 0.57
N GLY A 317 -11.74 15.65 1.01
CA GLY A 317 -11.46 16.37 2.26
C GLY A 317 -10.30 17.36 2.15
N SER A 318 -10.48 18.43 1.37
CA SER A 318 -9.94 19.79 1.63
C SER A 318 -10.31 20.72 0.44
N PRO A 319 -10.99 21.86 0.64
CA PRO A 319 -11.19 22.86 -0.40
C PRO A 319 -10.12 23.95 -0.27
N ASN A 320 -9.14 23.96 -1.17
CA ASN A 320 -8.44 25.14 -1.65
C ASN A 320 -7.52 24.69 -2.79
N ASP A 321 -7.65 25.39 -3.93
CA ASP A 321 -6.69 25.55 -5.03
C ASP A 321 -7.49 25.76 -6.33
N LEU A 322 -8.05 26.97 -6.46
CA LEU A 322 -8.48 27.53 -7.74
C LEU A 322 -7.69 28.83 -7.95
N GLU A 323 -6.45 28.71 -8.43
CA GLU A 323 -5.75 29.81 -9.11
C GLU A 323 -4.50 29.28 -9.84
N GLN A 324 -4.56 29.23 -11.18
CA GLN A 324 -3.44 29.35 -12.14
C GLN A 324 -4.03 29.26 -13.56
N ASP A 325 -4.29 30.40 -14.20
CA ASP A 325 -3.42 31.15 -15.14
C ASP A 325 -3.54 30.64 -16.60
N PRO A 326 -4.20 31.40 -17.51
CA PRO A 326 -4.66 30.92 -18.81
C PRO A 326 -3.64 31.17 -19.95
N ASN A 327 -2.37 30.82 -19.78
CA ASN A 327 -1.38 30.95 -20.86
C ASN A 327 -0.37 29.81 -20.91
N LYS A 328 -0.79 28.67 -21.47
CA LYS A 328 0.14 27.77 -22.17
C LYS A 328 -0.58 26.99 -23.26
N ILE A 329 -0.55 27.56 -24.47
CA ILE A 329 -0.84 26.93 -25.75
C ILE A 329 0.50 26.43 -26.33
N VAL A 330 0.44 25.44 -27.23
CA VAL A 330 1.47 24.82 -28.09
C VAL A 330 1.81 23.39 -27.63
N ASP A 331 1.73 22.32 -28.41
CA ASP A 331 1.09 22.00 -29.71
C ASP A 331 1.07 20.46 -29.79
N ASP A 332 0.07 19.94 -30.50
CA ASP A 332 -0.05 18.54 -30.93
C ASP A 332 0.94 18.27 -32.07
N ASP A 333 1.57 17.09 -32.13
CA ASP A 333 1.82 16.38 -33.41
C ASP A 333 2.32 14.93 -33.19
N ALA A 334 1.38 14.04 -33.49
CA ALA A 334 1.40 12.72 -34.11
C ALA A 334 2.70 11.99 -34.54
N ASP A 335 2.56 10.65 -34.42
CA ASP A 335 3.04 9.57 -35.29
C ASP A 335 4.54 9.21 -35.35
N ASP A 336 4.87 7.99 -34.88
CA ASP A 336 5.30 6.94 -35.81
C ASP A 336 5.27 5.53 -35.17
N ILE A 337 4.63 4.61 -35.90
CA ILE A 337 4.54 3.17 -35.69
C ILE A 337 5.54 2.50 -36.63
N VAL A 338 6.43 1.63 -36.13
CA VAL A 338 7.02 0.54 -36.94
C VAL A 338 7.22 -0.71 -36.09
N ASP A 339 6.50 -1.77 -36.46
CA ASP A 339 6.72 -3.18 -36.10
C ASP A 339 7.95 -3.76 -36.83
N ALA A 340 8.71 -4.65 -36.18
CA ALA A 340 9.21 -5.91 -36.77
C ALA A 340 9.90 -6.82 -35.72
N ASP A 341 9.34 -8.04 -35.60
CA ASP A 341 9.95 -9.32 -35.19
C ASP A 341 11.37 -9.53 -35.80
N GLU A 342 12.36 -10.30 -35.32
CA GLU A 342 12.54 -11.49 -34.46
C GLU A 342 14.11 -11.71 -34.38
N PRO A 343 14.71 -12.82 -33.87
CA PRO A 343 14.66 -13.42 -32.54
C PRO A 343 16.07 -13.54 -31.86
N ILE A 344 15.98 -14.02 -30.62
CA ILE A 344 16.98 -14.40 -29.61
C ILE A 344 18.14 -15.28 -30.13
N SER A 345 19.39 -14.92 -29.79
CA SER A 345 20.47 -15.89 -29.55
C SER A 345 21.54 -15.35 -28.58
N SER A 346 21.74 -16.06 -27.47
CA SER A 346 22.95 -16.13 -26.64
C SER A 346 23.00 -17.59 -26.11
N PRO A 347 24.12 -18.15 -25.60
CA PRO A 347 25.28 -17.50 -24.97
C PRO A 347 26.66 -18.13 -25.31
N ASP A 348 27.77 -17.47 -24.94
CA ASP A 348 28.83 -18.05 -24.06
C ASP A 348 29.91 -16.99 -23.72
N PRO A 349 30.63 -17.11 -22.58
CA PRO A 349 31.39 -16.05 -21.95
C PRO A 349 32.88 -16.17 -22.24
N THR A 350 33.64 -15.09 -22.07
CA THR A 350 34.99 -15.17 -21.50
C THR A 350 35.43 -13.81 -20.93
N PRO A 351 36.25 -13.81 -19.86
CA PRO A 351 36.57 -12.64 -19.07
C PRO A 351 37.86 -11.97 -19.55
N ARG A 352 37.99 -10.65 -19.40
CA ARG A 352 39.29 -9.97 -19.44
C ARG A 352 39.29 -8.70 -18.56
N PRO A 353 40.46 -8.24 -18.10
CA PRO A 353 40.65 -7.87 -16.69
C PRO A 353 41.10 -6.41 -16.48
N ILE A 354 41.19 -6.10 -15.18
CA ILE A 354 41.79 -4.95 -14.47
C ILE A 354 40.88 -3.72 -14.35
#